data_AF-A0A1F7MU95-F1
#
_entry.id   AF-A0A1F7MU95-F1
#
_cell.length_a   1.000
_cell.length_b   1.000
_cell.length_c   1.000
_cell.angle_alpha   90.00
_cell.angle_beta   90.00
_cell.angle_gamma   90.00
#
_symmetry.space_group_name_H-M   'P 1'
#
loop_
_entity.id
_entity.type
_entity.pdbx_description
1 polymer ?
#
loop_
_entity_poly.entity_id
_entity_poly.type
_entity_poly.pdbx_seq_one_letter_code
_entity_poly.pdbx_strand_id
1 'polypeptide(L)'
;MSGYSEQLRPKLLLGVFVAPEKDAGANWLHLRDVLRQRQIDSAVTGGLAADELTHHYRGEDLTAFVSDWPKGVLQQLRWLPSPTGPITLLRQFCPAVRWSKGGEQQVAHPLLVYAELLHSGRERERETARMIYERYLDRLAADDAD
;
A
#
# COMPACT_ATOMS: atom_id res chain seq x y z
N MET A 1 13.73 12.50 -3.90
CA MET A 1 13.49 11.20 -3.23
C MET A 1 13.55 10.10 -4.28
N SER A 2 14.75 9.65 -4.62
CA SER A 2 15.00 8.64 -5.67
C SER A 2 15.13 7.22 -5.11
N GLY A 3 15.52 7.03 -3.85
CA GLY A 3 15.80 5.72 -3.27
C GLY A 3 14.62 4.73 -3.30
N TYR A 4 13.44 5.13 -2.80
CA TYR A 4 12.26 4.25 -2.81
C TYR A 4 11.80 3.92 -4.24
N SER A 5 11.57 4.95 -5.06
CA SER A 5 10.99 4.81 -6.40
C SER A 5 11.93 4.11 -7.39
N GLU A 6 13.24 4.41 -7.36
CA GLU A 6 14.19 3.90 -8.35
C GLU A 6 14.88 2.62 -7.92
N GLN A 7 15.05 2.38 -6.61
CA GLN A 7 15.83 1.25 -6.12
C GLN A 7 14.99 0.19 -5.42
N LEU A 8 14.10 0.57 -4.51
CA LEU A 8 13.37 -0.39 -3.67
C LEU A 8 12.11 -0.92 -4.38
N ARG A 9 11.17 -0.03 -4.71
CA ARG A 9 9.84 -0.40 -5.24
C ARG A 9 9.93 -1.33 -6.47
N PRO A 10 10.80 -1.11 -7.47
CA PRO A 10 10.90 -2.00 -8.62
C PRO A 10 11.35 -3.42 -8.26
N LYS A 11 12.20 -3.57 -7.24
CA LYS A 11 12.68 -4.89 -6.75
C LYS A 11 11.61 -5.65 -5.97
N LEU A 12 10.63 -4.93 -5.44
CA LEU A 12 9.50 -5.52 -4.70
C LEU A 12 8.34 -5.90 -5.61
N LEU A 13 8.31 -5.44 -6.87
CA LEU A 13 7.16 -5.66 -7.74
C LEU A 13 6.88 -7.16 -7.97
N LEU A 14 5.69 -7.60 -7.55
CA LEU A 14 5.18 -8.95 -7.80
C LEU A 14 4.32 -9.00 -9.06
N GLY A 15 3.66 -7.89 -9.38
CA GLY A 15 2.90 -7.73 -10.60
C GLY A 15 1.93 -6.57 -10.54
N VAL A 16 1.39 -6.26 -11.71
CA VAL A 16 0.33 -5.28 -11.92
C VAL A 16 -0.87 -6.01 -12.51
N PHE A 17 -2.06 -5.67 -12.03
CA PHE A 17 -3.28 -6.44 -12.29
C PHE A 17 -4.49 -5.54 -12.56
N VAL A 18 -5.49 -6.13 -13.19
CA VAL A 18 -6.84 -5.60 -13.32
C VAL A 18 -7.84 -6.58 -12.71
N ALA A 19 -8.85 -6.04 -12.05
CA ALA A 19 -9.94 -6.80 -11.45
C ALA A 19 -11.26 -6.53 -12.20
N PRO A 20 -12.23 -7.46 -12.13
CA PRO A 20 -13.60 -7.19 -12.58
C PRO A 20 -14.28 -6.07 -11.78
N GLU A 21 -13.99 -5.99 -10.47
CA GLU A 21 -14.41 -4.90 -9.59
C GLU A 21 -13.55 -3.66 -9.85
N LYS A 22 -14.18 -2.49 -9.91
CA LYS A 22 -13.53 -1.21 -10.19
C LYS A 22 -13.18 -0.42 -8.93
N ASP A 23 -13.92 -0.61 -7.83
CA ASP A 23 -13.63 0.09 -6.59
C ASP A 23 -12.37 -0.48 -5.92
N ALA A 24 -11.38 0.39 -5.68
CA ALA A 24 -10.10 0.00 -5.09
C ALA A 24 -10.26 -0.54 -3.66
N GLY A 25 -11.19 0.03 -2.88
CA GLY A 25 -11.49 -0.39 -1.51
C GLY A 25 -12.11 -1.78 -1.46
N ALA A 26 -13.09 -2.06 -2.32
CA ALA A 26 -13.70 -3.38 -2.47
C ALA A 26 -12.67 -4.43 -2.91
N ASN A 27 -11.79 -4.09 -3.86
CA ASN A 27 -10.68 -4.94 -4.25
C ASN A 27 -9.71 -5.22 -3.09
N TRP A 28 -9.42 -4.23 -2.25
CA TRP A 28 -8.60 -4.42 -1.04
C TRP A 28 -9.25 -5.39 -0.05
N LEU A 29 -10.54 -5.21 0.26
CA LEU A 29 -11.24 -6.09 1.19
C LEU A 29 -11.25 -7.54 0.68
N HIS A 30 -11.56 -7.75 -0.60
CA HIS A 30 -11.55 -9.08 -1.21
C HIS A 30 -10.15 -9.70 -1.20
N LEU A 31 -9.11 -8.94 -1.57
CA LEU A 31 -7.71 -9.39 -1.49
C LEU A 31 -7.36 -9.81 -0.06
N ARG A 32 -7.65 -8.95 0.93
CA ARG A 32 -7.35 -9.19 2.34
C ARG A 32 -8.00 -10.48 2.85
N ASP A 33 -9.25 -10.73 2.49
CA ASP A 33 -9.93 -11.95 2.90
C ASP A 33 -9.31 -13.21 2.30
N VAL A 34 -8.98 -13.20 1.01
CA VAL A 34 -8.31 -14.33 0.34
C VAL A 34 -6.93 -14.61 0.94
N LEU A 35 -6.15 -13.56 1.24
CA LEU A 35 -4.82 -13.69 1.83
C LEU A 35 -4.88 -14.18 3.28
N ARG A 36 -5.82 -13.67 4.08
CA ARG A 36 -6.03 -14.09 5.46
C ARG A 36 -6.37 -15.57 5.58
N GLN A 37 -7.20 -16.11 4.69
CA GLN A 37 -7.51 -17.54 4.62
C GLN A 37 -6.27 -18.42 4.39
N ARG A 38 -5.22 -17.84 3.82
CA ARG A 38 -3.95 -18.51 3.49
C ARG A 38 -2.82 -18.15 4.45
N GLN A 39 -3.12 -17.42 5.53
CA GLN A 39 -2.14 -16.92 6.50
C GLN A 39 -1.03 -16.07 5.84
N ILE A 40 -1.38 -15.34 4.79
CA ILE A 40 -0.47 -14.42 4.10
C ILE A 40 -0.69 -13.02 4.66
N ASP A 41 0.36 -12.48 5.27
CA ASP A 41 0.37 -11.11 5.75
C ASP A 41 0.30 -10.11 4.58
N SER A 42 -0.47 -9.04 4.76
CA SER A 42 -0.59 -7.96 3.78
C SER A 42 -0.69 -6.58 4.43
N ALA A 43 -0.35 -5.55 3.69
CA ALA A 43 -0.48 -4.16 4.13
C ALA A 43 -0.84 -3.26 2.94
N VAL A 44 -1.97 -2.54 3.02
CA VAL A 44 -2.31 -1.56 1.99
C VAL A 44 -1.42 -0.31 2.13
N THR A 45 -1.03 0.30 1.01
CA THR A 45 -0.23 1.54 0.96
C THR A 45 -0.88 2.56 0.00
N GLY A 46 -0.20 3.67 -0.27
CA GLY A 46 -0.66 4.71 -1.19
C GLY A 46 -1.98 5.34 -0.73
N GLY A 47 -2.84 5.71 -1.69
CA GLY A 47 -4.07 6.45 -1.42
C GLY A 47 -5.06 5.74 -0.49
N LEU A 48 -5.21 4.42 -0.60
CA LEU A 48 -6.12 3.67 0.29
C LEU A 48 -5.63 3.64 1.75
N ALA A 49 -4.32 3.51 1.96
CA ALA A 49 -3.75 3.62 3.31
C ALA A 49 -3.81 5.05 3.82
N ALA A 50 -3.60 6.03 2.95
CA ALA A 50 -3.69 7.43 3.31
C ALA A 50 -5.11 7.81 3.76
N ASP A 51 -6.14 7.29 3.10
CA ASP A 51 -7.54 7.45 3.49
C ASP A 51 -7.79 6.91 4.91
N GLU A 52 -7.31 5.71 5.22
CA GLU A 52 -7.39 5.13 6.56
C GLU A 52 -6.68 6.00 7.61
N LEU A 53 -5.52 6.58 7.27
CA LEU A 53 -4.70 7.34 8.21
C LEU A 53 -5.14 8.79 8.41
N THR A 54 -5.83 9.37 7.43
CA THR A 54 -6.12 10.82 7.38
C THR A 54 -7.58 11.18 7.18
N HIS A 55 -8.37 10.25 6.65
CA HIS A 55 -9.76 10.44 6.18
C HIS A 55 -9.94 11.62 5.21
N HIS A 56 -8.90 11.92 4.44
CA HIS A 56 -8.85 13.12 3.60
C HIS A 56 -8.92 12.81 2.10
N TYR A 57 -8.23 11.76 1.67
CA TYR A 57 -8.11 11.41 0.26
C TYR A 57 -8.17 9.91 0.08
N ARG A 58 -9.17 9.44 -0.68
CA ARG A 58 -9.29 8.06 -1.12
C ARG A 58 -8.71 7.91 -2.52
N GLY A 59 -7.65 7.11 -2.63
CA GLY A 59 -7.03 6.75 -3.90
C GLY A 59 -7.93 5.89 -4.79
N GLU A 60 -7.72 5.99 -6.11
CA GLU A 60 -8.41 5.18 -7.12
C GLU A 60 -7.66 3.87 -7.43
N ASP A 61 -6.39 3.79 -7.02
CA ASP A 61 -5.51 2.64 -7.25
C ASP A 61 -5.36 1.81 -5.95
N LEU A 62 -5.24 0.49 -6.11
CA LEU A 62 -4.88 -0.42 -5.03
C LEU A 62 -3.39 -0.74 -5.11
N THR A 63 -2.61 -0.30 -4.13
CA THR A 63 -1.25 -0.78 -3.94
C THR A 63 -1.12 -1.45 -2.58
N ALA A 64 -0.57 -2.67 -2.54
CA ALA A 64 -0.41 -3.41 -1.29
C ALA A 64 0.90 -4.21 -1.25
N PHE A 65 1.47 -4.31 -0.06
CA PHE A 65 2.53 -5.26 0.26
C PHE A 65 1.93 -6.60 0.65
N VAL A 66 2.54 -7.71 0.23
CA VAL A 66 2.17 -9.08 0.63
C VAL A 66 3.41 -9.90 0.95
N SER A 67 3.35 -10.73 1.98
CA SER A 67 4.46 -11.59 2.41
C SER A 67 4.72 -12.76 1.46
N ASP A 68 3.68 -13.25 0.79
CA ASP A 68 3.77 -14.28 -0.24
C ASP A 68 2.71 -14.06 -1.34
N TRP A 69 2.94 -14.63 -2.52
CA TRP A 69 2.05 -14.49 -3.67
C TRP A 69 1.89 -15.80 -4.46
N PRO A 70 1.13 -16.77 -3.92
CA PRO A 70 0.96 -18.06 -4.57
C PRO A 70 0.02 -17.96 -5.78
N LYS A 71 0.32 -18.73 -6.83
CA LYS A 71 -0.44 -18.73 -8.11
C LYS A 71 -1.95 -18.92 -7.95
N GLY A 72 -2.38 -19.67 -6.94
CA GLY A 72 -3.81 -19.92 -6.67
C GLY A 72 -4.61 -18.70 -6.22
N VAL A 73 -3.95 -17.65 -5.72
CA VAL A 73 -4.64 -16.41 -5.28
C VAL A 73 -5.23 -15.66 -6.47
N LEU A 74 -4.50 -15.55 -7.59
CA LEU A 74 -4.98 -14.88 -8.79
C LEU A 74 -6.27 -15.50 -9.34
N GLN A 75 -6.36 -16.84 -9.34
CA GLN A 75 -7.54 -17.56 -9.80
C GLN A 75 -8.75 -17.29 -8.91
N GLN A 76 -8.54 -17.27 -7.60
CA GLN A 76 -9.61 -17.01 -6.61
C GLN A 76 -10.12 -15.57 -6.71
N LEU A 77 -9.22 -14.61 -6.92
CA LEU A 77 -9.57 -13.18 -7.09
C LEU A 77 -10.17 -12.86 -8.47
N ARG A 78 -9.98 -13.74 -9.46
CA ARG A 78 -10.29 -13.49 -10.88
C ARG A 78 -9.58 -12.26 -11.44
N TRP A 79 -8.40 -11.96 -10.93
CA TRP A 79 -7.57 -10.86 -11.41
C TRP A 79 -6.71 -11.32 -12.59
N LEU A 80 -6.49 -10.41 -13.53
CA LEU A 80 -5.67 -10.65 -14.72
C LEU A 80 -4.42 -9.77 -14.68
N PRO A 81 -3.23 -10.30 -15.06
CA PRO A 81 -2.04 -9.47 -15.25
C PRO A 81 -2.30 -8.36 -16.26
N SER A 82 -1.81 -7.16 -15.97
CA SER A 82 -1.93 -5.99 -16.85
C SER A 82 -0.69 -5.12 -16.74
N PRO A 83 -0.10 -4.63 -17.84
CA PRO A 83 1.06 -3.73 -17.77
C PRO A 83 0.71 -2.34 -17.19
N THR A 84 -0.58 -1.97 -17.18
CA THR A 84 -1.06 -0.64 -16.80
C THR A 84 -2.33 -0.72 -15.94
N GLY A 85 -2.49 -1.79 -15.17
CA GLY A 85 -3.65 -2.01 -14.31
C GLY A 85 -3.63 -1.15 -13.04
N PRO A 86 -4.81 -0.87 -12.43
CA PRO A 86 -4.92 -0.03 -11.22
C PRO A 86 -4.51 -0.76 -9.94
N ILE A 87 -4.10 -2.03 -10.03
CA ILE A 87 -3.72 -2.85 -8.88
C ILE A 87 -2.24 -3.19 -8.97
N THR A 88 -1.46 -2.77 -7.99
CA THR A 88 -0.04 -3.11 -7.87
C THR A 88 0.21 -3.91 -6.60
N LEU A 89 0.90 -5.06 -6.73
CA LEU A 89 1.33 -5.84 -5.58
C LEU A 89 2.85 -5.81 -5.44
N LEU A 90 3.27 -5.55 -4.21
CA LEU A 90 4.66 -5.45 -3.80
C LEU A 90 4.97 -6.56 -2.79
N ARG A 91 6.19 -7.08 -2.82
CA ARG A 91 6.70 -8.03 -1.85
C ARG A 91 6.99 -7.29 -0.54
N GLN A 92 6.45 -7.82 0.56
CA GLN A 92 6.88 -7.42 1.89
C GLN A 92 8.32 -7.88 2.13
N PHE A 93 9.18 -6.98 2.58
CA PHE A 93 10.61 -7.25 2.79
C PHE A 93 11.01 -7.35 4.27
N CYS A 94 10.16 -6.88 5.19
CA CYS A 94 10.34 -7.07 6.63
C CYS A 94 8.99 -6.98 7.37
N PRO A 95 8.88 -7.46 8.62
CA PRO A 95 7.64 -7.36 9.41
C PRO A 95 7.18 -5.92 9.67
N ALA A 96 8.12 -4.97 9.79
CA ALA A 96 7.84 -3.56 10.06
C ALA A 96 7.14 -2.82 8.90
N VAL A 97 6.99 -3.46 7.73
CA VAL A 97 6.14 -2.94 6.65
C VAL A 97 4.71 -2.77 7.14
N ARG A 98 4.20 -3.70 7.96
CA ARG A 98 2.86 -3.60 8.53
C ARG A 98 2.87 -2.70 9.75
N TRP A 99 1.88 -1.84 9.83
CA TRP A 99 1.71 -0.91 10.93
C TRP A 99 0.27 -0.96 11.42
N SER A 100 0.09 -0.92 12.75
CA SER A 100 -1.22 -0.92 13.38
C SER A 100 -1.33 0.26 14.33
N LYS A 101 -2.36 1.09 14.12
CA LYS A 101 -2.78 2.16 15.03
C LYS A 101 -4.03 1.76 15.82
N GLY A 102 -4.18 0.48 16.14
CA GLY A 102 -5.39 -0.03 16.80
C GLY A 102 -6.66 -0.06 15.93
N GLY A 103 -6.53 0.09 14.60
CA GLY A 103 -7.62 -0.09 13.63
C GLY A 103 -7.66 -1.50 13.03
N GLU A 104 -8.77 -1.87 12.39
CA GLU A 104 -8.95 -3.17 11.73
C GLU A 104 -8.19 -3.30 10.41
N GLN A 105 -7.84 -2.17 9.78
CA GLN A 105 -7.17 -2.13 8.49
C GLN A 105 -5.66 -2.39 8.68
N GLN A 106 -5.11 -3.38 7.96
CA GLN A 106 -3.66 -3.59 7.89
C GLN A 106 -3.06 -2.60 6.90
N VAL A 107 -2.52 -1.49 7.40
CA VAL A 107 -1.86 -0.45 6.60
C VAL A 107 -0.34 -0.61 6.65
N ALA A 108 0.33 -0.11 5.62
CA ALA A 108 1.77 -0.02 5.61
C ALA A 108 2.26 1.06 6.60
N HIS A 109 3.52 0.96 7.02
CA HIS A 109 4.16 1.98 7.85
C HIS A 109 4.00 3.37 7.23
N PRO A 110 3.73 4.45 8.01
CA PRO A 110 3.49 5.78 7.47
C PRO A 110 4.59 6.28 6.51
N LEU A 111 5.85 5.88 6.74
CA LEU A 111 6.97 6.17 5.82
C LEU A 111 6.78 5.55 4.42
N LEU A 112 6.26 4.33 4.35
CA LEU A 112 5.99 3.63 3.09
C LEU A 112 4.75 4.19 2.39
N VAL A 113 3.73 4.59 3.15
CA VAL A 113 2.55 5.29 2.61
C VAL A 113 2.98 6.63 2.00
N TYR A 114 3.78 7.40 2.73
CA TYR A 114 4.36 8.65 2.27
C TYR A 114 5.18 8.47 0.98
N ALA A 115 6.08 7.48 0.96
CA ALA A 115 6.92 7.22 -0.20
C ALA A 115 6.10 6.79 -1.44
N GLU A 116 5.03 6.02 -1.24
CA GLU A 116 4.13 5.61 -2.33
C GLU A 116 3.34 6.79 -2.91
N LEU A 117 2.80 7.68 -2.05
CA LEU A 117 2.09 8.89 -2.49
C LEU A 117 3.00 9.86 -3.28
N LEU A 118 4.28 9.93 -2.92
CA LEU A 118 5.25 10.73 -3.66
C LEU A 118 5.69 10.07 -4.98
N HIS A 119 5.68 8.74 -5.04
CA HIS A 119 5.97 8.00 -6.26
C HIS A 119 4.91 8.26 -7.34
N SER A 120 3.62 8.27 -6.98
CA SER A 120 2.54 8.57 -7.92
C SER A 120 2.49 10.05 -8.30
N GLY A 121 2.83 10.96 -7.37
CA GLY A 121 3.16 12.36 -7.66
C GLY A 121 1.99 13.27 -8.06
N ARG A 122 0.74 12.77 -8.05
CA ARG A 122 -0.46 13.58 -8.35
C ARG A 122 -0.63 14.67 -7.29
N GLU A 123 -1.22 15.80 -7.66
CA GLU A 123 -1.32 16.98 -6.77
C GLU A 123 -1.97 16.64 -5.41
N ARG A 124 -3.13 15.97 -5.43
CA ARG A 124 -3.82 15.50 -4.21
C ARG A 124 -2.99 14.51 -3.38
N GLU A 125 -2.18 13.68 -4.04
CA GLU A 125 -1.33 12.70 -3.35
C GLU A 125 -0.12 13.37 -2.70
N ARG A 126 0.46 14.41 -3.33
CA ARG A 126 1.52 15.22 -2.73
C ARG A 126 1.01 15.99 -1.50
N GLU A 127 -0.19 16.55 -1.57
CA GLU A 127 -0.85 17.18 -0.42
C GLU A 127 -1.08 16.17 0.71
N THR A 128 -1.62 14.99 0.37
CA THR A 128 -1.85 13.92 1.34
C THR A 128 -0.54 13.39 1.95
N ALA A 129 0.53 13.28 1.15
CA ALA A 129 1.85 12.90 1.63
C ALA A 129 2.36 13.88 2.70
N ARG A 130 2.15 15.18 2.49
CA ARG A 130 2.50 16.20 3.48
C ARG A 130 1.76 16.00 4.80
N MET A 131 0.44 15.72 4.75
CA MET A 131 -0.33 15.40 5.95
C MET A 131 0.18 14.15 6.68
N ILE A 132 0.56 13.09 5.94
CA ILE A 132 1.16 11.90 6.53
C ILE A 132 2.46 12.25 7.25
N TYR A 133 3.33 13.02 6.59
CA TYR A 133 4.60 13.46 7.18
C TYR A 133 4.38 14.22 8.49
N GLU A 134 3.54 15.27 8.47
CA GLU A 134 3.28 16.13 9.62
C GLU A 134 2.63 15.37 10.80
N ARG A 135 1.75 14.40 10.52
CA ARG A 135 1.02 13.67 11.57
C ARG A 135 1.78 12.49 12.16
N TYR A 136 2.64 11.84 11.37
CA TYR A 136 3.20 10.54 11.72
C TYR A 136 4.73 10.46 11.67
N LEU A 137 5.42 11.33 10.92
CA LEU A 137 6.87 11.23 10.72
C LEU A 137 7.64 12.38 11.38
N ASP A 138 7.05 13.58 11.44
CA ASP A 138 7.72 14.77 11.97
C ASP A 138 8.06 14.62 13.47
N ARG A 139 7.18 13.96 14.24
CA ARG A 139 7.44 13.68 15.67
C ARG A 139 8.48 12.59 15.91
N LEU A 140 8.61 11.62 14.99
CA LEU A 140 9.64 10.58 15.10
C LEU A 140 11.06 11.15 14.92
N ALA A 141 11.21 12.18 14.07
CA ALA A 141 12.50 12.84 13.86
C ALA A 141 12.96 13.70 15.05
N ALA A 142 12.04 14.09 15.94
CA ALA A 142 12.34 14.86 17.14
C ALA A 142 12.76 13.97 18.32
N ASP A 143 12.21 12.76 18.43
CA ASP A 143 12.51 11.84 19.53
C ASP A 143 13.88 11.12 19.37
N ASP A 144 14.45 11.09 18.16
CA ASP A 144 15.79 10.54 17.88
C ASP A 144 16.94 11.56 18.10
N ALA A 145 16.62 12.80 18.52
CA ALA A 145 17.57 13.91 18.69
C ALA A 145 17.93 14.25 20.15
N ASP A 146 17.37 13.52 21.12
CA ASP A 146 17.66 13.60 22.57
C ASP A 146 18.27 12.29 23.10
#